data_AF-A0A7S3RFM6-F1
#
_entry.id   AF-A0A7S3RFM6-F1
#
_cell.length_a   1.000
_cell.length_b   1.000
_cell.length_c   1.000
_cell.angle_alpha   90.00
_cell.angle_beta   90.00
_cell.angle_gamma   90.00
#
_symmetry.space_group_name_H-M   'P 1'
#
loop_
_entity.id
_entity.type
_entity.pdbx_description
1 polymer ?
#
loop_
_entity_poly.entity_id
_entity_poly.type
_entity_poly.pdbx_seq_one_letter_code
_entity_poly.pdbx_strand_id
1 'polypeptide(L)'
;MQPLPESLSPIRAYVDRARELKSVSAVVSHQLRVHAAAVGLALRSRDAAGTRWLMGILDELEKERGALGPPEAPAGATLRALAIDIYERARKLDRPDTAPTPRDRWAVLEAPRIAQGLHASAVLLDALTQHGPLSATELAVLRAAHQRSQVLSAQLVKSLSMERLVPAWQPLGHTAQPPASP
;
A
#
# COMPACT_ATOMS: atom_id res chain seq x y z
N MET A 1 -11.23 -12.23 10.13
CA MET A 1 -10.23 -12.56 9.10
C MET A 1 -9.12 -13.42 9.71
N GLN A 2 -8.77 -14.53 9.06
CA GLN A 2 -7.61 -15.35 9.45
C GLN A 2 -6.29 -14.60 9.22
N PRO A 3 -5.21 -14.93 9.96
CA PRO A 3 -3.89 -14.36 9.69
C PRO A 3 -3.45 -14.65 8.25
N LEU A 4 -2.72 -13.72 7.64
CA LEU A 4 -2.23 -13.86 6.27
C LEU A 4 -1.16 -14.96 6.21
N PRO A 5 -1.33 -16.02 5.39
CA PRO A 5 -0.31 -17.05 5.20
C PRO A 5 0.99 -16.49 4.62
N GLU A 6 2.13 -17.09 4.98
CA GLU A 6 3.46 -16.64 4.51
C GLU A 6 3.64 -16.74 2.99
N SER A 7 2.96 -17.69 2.34
CA SER A 7 2.93 -17.80 0.88
C SER A 7 2.29 -16.60 0.18
N LEU A 8 1.52 -15.80 0.93
CA LEU A 8 0.91 -14.55 0.48
C LEU A 8 1.62 -13.32 1.06
N SER A 9 2.84 -13.47 1.59
CA SER A 9 3.64 -12.34 2.08
C SER A 9 3.81 -11.18 1.09
N PRO A 10 3.87 -11.37 -0.26
CA PRO A 10 3.99 -10.23 -1.18
C PRO A 10 2.79 -9.28 -1.14
N ILE A 11 1.58 -9.78 -0.82
CA ILE A 11 0.37 -8.95 -0.76
C ILE A 11 0.12 -8.33 0.62
N ARG A 12 0.98 -8.61 1.60
CA ARG A 12 0.81 -8.16 3.00
C ARG A 12 0.63 -6.65 3.11
N ALA A 13 1.43 -5.89 2.36
CA ALA A 13 1.37 -4.43 2.38
C ALA A 13 -0.02 -3.89 2.05
N TYR A 14 -0.69 -4.42 1.01
CA TYR A 14 -2.04 -3.98 0.64
C TYR A 14 -3.07 -4.37 1.69
N VAL A 15 -2.97 -5.58 2.27
CA VAL A 15 -3.89 -6.07 3.30
C VAL A 15 -3.80 -5.22 4.57
N ASP A 16 -2.59 -4.92 5.02
CA ASP A 16 -2.37 -4.10 6.22
C ASP A 16 -2.83 -2.66 5.97
N ARG A 17 -2.49 -2.06 4.83
CA ARG A 17 -3.00 -0.74 4.45
C ARG A 17 -4.53 -0.70 4.37
N ALA A 18 -5.16 -1.74 3.84
CA ALA A 18 -6.61 -1.79 3.74
C ALA A 18 -7.27 -1.78 5.12
N ARG A 19 -6.70 -2.47 6.11
CA ARG A 19 -7.19 -2.49 7.49
C ARG A 19 -7.07 -1.11 8.13
N GLU A 20 -5.91 -0.48 7.98
CA GLU A 20 -5.65 0.85 8.55
C GLU A 20 -6.54 1.94 7.96
N LEU A 21 -6.83 1.87 6.66
CA LEU A 21 -7.63 2.87 5.96
C LEU A 21 -9.14 2.60 6.03
N LYS A 22 -9.60 1.49 6.62
CA LYS A 22 -11.03 1.13 6.64
C LYS A 22 -11.91 2.20 7.29
N SER A 23 -11.45 2.82 8.38
CA SER A 23 -12.18 3.89 9.06
C SER A 23 -12.10 5.24 8.34
N VAL A 24 -11.07 5.45 7.50
CA VAL A 24 -10.86 6.69 6.75
C VAL A 24 -11.63 6.67 5.43
N SER A 25 -11.56 5.55 4.70
CA SER A 25 -12.29 5.34 3.45
C SER A 25 -12.54 3.86 3.23
N ALA A 26 -13.81 3.46 3.39
CA ALA A 26 -14.25 2.10 3.09
C ALA A 26 -14.01 1.73 1.62
N VAL A 27 -14.16 2.69 0.70
CA VAL A 27 -13.88 2.52 -0.73
C VAL A 27 -12.42 2.18 -0.96
N VAL A 28 -11.47 2.96 -0.41
CA VAL A 28 -10.04 2.68 -0.57
C VAL A 28 -9.65 1.36 0.07
N SER A 29 -10.17 1.07 1.27
CA SER A 29 -9.96 -0.21 1.95
C SER A 29 -10.44 -1.40 1.12
N HIS A 30 -11.60 -1.27 0.47
CA HIS A 30 -12.12 -2.27 -0.44
C HIS A 30 -11.22 -2.42 -1.68
N GLN A 31 -10.84 -1.32 -2.33
CA GLN A 31 -9.98 -1.34 -3.53
C GLN A 31 -8.61 -1.98 -3.27
N LEU A 32 -7.99 -1.71 -2.12
CA LEU A 32 -6.74 -2.35 -1.73
C LEU A 32 -6.88 -3.87 -1.56
N ARG A 33 -8.01 -4.34 -1.01
CA ARG A 33 -8.29 -5.77 -0.87
C ARG A 33 -8.61 -6.44 -2.20
N VAL A 34 -9.32 -5.76 -3.10
CA VAL A 34 -9.51 -6.23 -4.49
C VAL A 34 -8.16 -6.41 -5.16
N HIS A 35 -7.29 -5.41 -5.08
CA HIS A 35 -5.94 -5.50 -5.64
C HIS A 35 -5.13 -6.65 -5.01
N ALA A 36 -5.15 -6.76 -3.68
CA ALA A 36 -4.46 -7.84 -2.95
C ALA A 36 -4.95 -9.23 -3.37
N ALA A 37 -6.26 -9.41 -3.55
CA ALA A 37 -6.84 -10.67 -4.02
C ALA A 37 -6.42 -10.97 -5.46
N ALA A 38 -6.48 -9.97 -6.36
CA ALA A 38 -6.06 -10.13 -7.76
C ALA A 38 -4.58 -10.56 -7.87
N VAL A 39 -3.70 -9.87 -7.15
CA VAL A 39 -2.27 -10.23 -7.08
C VAL A 39 -2.08 -11.60 -6.43
N GLY A 40 -2.78 -11.87 -5.32
CA GLY A 40 -2.68 -13.14 -4.61
C GLY A 40 -3.09 -14.35 -5.47
N LEU A 41 -4.13 -14.19 -6.30
CA LEU A 41 -4.53 -15.19 -7.29
C LEU A 41 -3.46 -15.36 -8.38
N ALA A 42 -2.86 -14.27 -8.86
CA ALA A 42 -1.80 -14.29 -9.87
C ALA A 42 -0.52 -14.97 -9.37
N LEU A 43 -0.22 -14.91 -8.07
CA LEU A 43 0.91 -15.61 -7.44
C LEU A 43 0.77 -17.14 -7.47
N ARG A 44 -0.44 -17.67 -7.75
CA ARG A 44 -0.74 -19.12 -7.80
C ARG A 44 -0.20 -19.86 -6.57
N SER A 45 -0.69 -19.48 -5.38
CA SER A 45 -0.34 -20.17 -4.14
C SER A 45 -0.53 -21.68 -4.28
N ARG A 46 0.49 -22.44 -3.89
CA ARG A 46 0.54 -23.90 -3.99
C ARG A 46 0.08 -24.60 -2.71
N ASP A 47 -0.26 -23.84 -1.67
CA ASP A 47 -0.65 -24.37 -0.37
C ASP A 47 -2.12 -24.10 -0.06
N ALA A 48 -2.75 -25.06 0.61
CA ALA A 48 -4.18 -25.01 0.93
C ALA A 48 -4.54 -23.88 1.91
N ALA A 49 -3.59 -23.32 2.67
CA ALA A 49 -3.88 -22.18 3.54
C ALA A 49 -4.00 -20.89 2.72
N GLY A 50 -3.10 -20.67 1.76
CA GLY A 50 -3.17 -19.58 0.80
C GLY A 50 -4.46 -19.61 -0.02
N THR A 51 -4.82 -20.77 -0.59
CA THR A 51 -6.08 -20.91 -1.34
C THR A 51 -7.30 -20.60 -0.48
N ARG A 52 -7.39 -21.16 0.75
CA ARG A 52 -8.51 -20.88 1.66
C ARG A 52 -8.60 -19.41 2.05
N TRP A 53 -7.45 -18.78 2.31
CA TRP A 53 -7.41 -17.35 2.63
C TRP A 53 -7.91 -16.50 1.45
N LEU A 54 -7.48 -16.82 0.23
CA LEU A 54 -7.92 -16.13 -0.99
C LEU A 54 -9.42 -16.30 -1.25
N MET A 55 -9.97 -17.51 -1.05
CA MET A 55 -11.42 -17.70 -1.17
C MET A 55 -12.18 -16.89 -0.11
N GLY A 56 -11.69 -16.87 1.13
CA GLY A 56 -12.30 -16.09 2.20
C GLY A 56 -12.34 -14.58 1.94
N ILE A 57 -11.25 -13.99 1.40
CA ILE A 57 -11.26 -12.56 1.06
C ILE A 57 -12.19 -12.25 -0.12
N LEU A 58 -12.32 -13.15 -1.11
CA LEU A 58 -13.28 -12.97 -2.22
C LEU A 58 -14.72 -12.97 -1.73
N ASP A 59 -15.08 -13.88 -0.82
CA ASP A 59 -16.42 -13.92 -0.21
C ASP A 59 -16.72 -12.65 0.61
N GLU A 60 -15.73 -12.11 1.32
CA GLU A 60 -15.85 -10.85 2.05
C GLU A 60 -16.04 -9.67 1.09
N LEU A 61 -15.27 -9.61 0.00
CA LEU A 61 -15.37 -8.55 -1.02
C LEU A 61 -16.73 -8.55 -1.72
N GLU A 62 -17.26 -9.72 -2.08
CA GLU A 62 -18.58 -9.84 -2.72
C GLU A 62 -19.70 -9.28 -1.81
N LYS A 63 -19.63 -9.58 -0.50
CA LYS A 63 -20.58 -9.06 0.50
C LYS A 63 -20.48 -7.56 0.68
N GLU A 64 -19.27 -7.02 0.69
CA GLU A 64 -19.03 -5.59 0.91
C GLU A 64 -19.38 -4.73 -0.31
N ARG A 65 -19.30 -5.28 -1.53
CA ARG A 65 -19.66 -4.54 -2.75
C ARG A 65 -21.07 -3.96 -2.69
N GLY A 66 -22.03 -4.70 -2.11
CA GLY A 66 -23.40 -4.24 -1.93
C GLY A 66 -23.57 -3.16 -0.85
N ALA A 67 -22.66 -3.07 0.11
CA ALA A 67 -22.74 -2.16 1.25
C ALA A 67 -22.11 -0.78 1.00
N LEU A 68 -21.26 -0.64 -0.02
CA LEU A 68 -20.53 0.61 -0.30
C LEU A 68 -21.38 1.72 -0.93
N GLY A 69 -22.63 1.42 -1.32
CA GLY A 69 -23.52 2.38 -1.97
C GLY A 69 -22.99 2.88 -3.32
N PRO A 70 -23.73 3.76 -4.01
CA PRO A 70 -23.25 4.40 -5.22
C PRO A 70 -22.07 5.33 -4.88
N PRO A 71 -20.93 5.22 -5.58
CA PRO A 71 -19.77 6.03 -5.25
C PRO A 71 -19.96 7.48 -5.71
N GLU A 72 -19.60 8.45 -4.86
CA GLU A 72 -19.59 9.88 -5.23
C GLU A 72 -18.54 10.21 -6.31
N ALA A 73 -17.46 9.42 -6.37
CA ALA A 73 -16.40 9.54 -7.37
C ALA A 73 -15.91 8.14 -7.78
N PRO A 74 -15.36 7.98 -9.01
CA PRO A 74 -14.78 6.71 -9.43
C PRO A 74 -13.72 6.23 -8.43
N ALA A 75 -13.75 4.94 -8.05
CA ALA A 75 -12.88 4.41 -7.01
C ALA A 75 -11.39 4.65 -7.27
N GLY A 76 -10.96 4.57 -8.53
CA GLY A 76 -9.58 4.91 -8.93
C GLY A 76 -9.25 6.40 -8.75
N ALA A 77 -10.20 7.31 -8.93
CA ALA A 77 -10.00 8.73 -8.64
C ALA A 77 -9.86 9.00 -7.13
N THR A 78 -10.69 8.35 -6.30
CA THR A 78 -10.57 8.42 -4.83
C THR A 78 -9.23 7.87 -4.35
N LEU A 79 -8.80 6.73 -4.87
CA LEU A 79 -7.53 6.10 -4.53
C LEU A 79 -6.34 6.99 -4.91
N ARG A 80 -6.36 7.55 -6.13
CA ARG A 80 -5.35 8.49 -6.63
C ARG A 80 -5.27 9.74 -5.76
N ALA A 81 -6.40 10.39 -5.49
CA ALA A 81 -6.44 11.63 -4.72
C ALA A 81 -5.82 11.42 -3.32
N LEU A 82 -6.20 10.34 -2.63
CA LEU A 82 -5.65 10.03 -1.32
C LEU A 82 -4.15 9.72 -1.38
N ALA A 83 -3.69 8.96 -2.38
CA ALA A 83 -2.28 8.60 -2.50
C ALA A 83 -1.37 9.82 -2.70
N ILE A 84 -1.80 10.76 -3.56
CA ILE A 84 -1.09 12.02 -3.81
C ILE A 84 -1.12 12.92 -2.58
N ASP A 85 -2.27 13.05 -1.91
CA ASP A 85 -2.42 13.88 -0.72
C ASP A 85 -1.54 13.38 0.45
N ILE A 86 -1.46 12.07 0.67
CA ILE A 86 -0.52 11.47 1.64
C ILE A 86 0.93 11.76 1.25
N TYR A 87 1.29 11.59 -0.02
CA TYR A 87 2.64 11.85 -0.52
C TYR A 87 3.07 13.30 -0.29
N GLU A 88 2.25 14.27 -0.71
CA GLU A 88 2.60 15.69 -0.60
C GLU A 88 2.72 16.13 0.86
N ARG A 89 1.84 15.64 1.75
CA ARG A 89 1.97 15.89 3.20
C ARG A 89 3.25 15.32 3.78
N ALA A 90 3.61 14.09 3.44
CA ALA A 90 4.83 13.46 3.93
C ALA A 90 6.08 14.15 3.37
N ARG A 91 6.09 14.46 2.07
CA ARG A 91 7.19 15.14 1.38
C ARG A 91 7.43 16.54 1.93
N LYS A 92 6.38 17.30 2.24
CA LYS A 92 6.50 18.65 2.82
C LYS A 92 7.22 18.65 4.17
N LEU A 93 7.11 17.56 4.94
CA LEU A 93 7.72 17.41 6.26
C LEU A 93 9.05 16.65 6.22
N ASP A 94 9.38 16.03 5.10
CA ASP A 94 10.62 15.27 4.94
C ASP A 94 11.84 16.20 4.90
N ARG A 95 12.97 15.68 5.38
CA ARG A 95 14.28 16.32 5.37
C ARG A 95 15.28 15.38 4.69
N PRO A 96 15.26 15.29 3.35
CA PRO A 96 16.08 14.31 2.63
C PRO A 96 17.58 14.48 2.86
N ASP A 97 18.02 15.72 3.08
CA ASP A 97 19.43 16.07 3.29
C ASP A 97 19.86 15.99 4.77
N THR A 98 18.96 15.59 5.67
CA THR A 98 19.22 15.48 7.10
C THR A 98 19.20 14.02 7.55
N ALA A 99 20.31 13.53 8.08
CA ALA A 99 20.36 12.21 8.69
C ALA A 99 19.61 12.22 10.05
N PRO A 100 18.70 11.27 10.31
CA PRO A 100 18.03 11.17 11.60
C PRO A 100 19.02 10.96 12.74
N THR A 101 18.83 11.68 13.85
CA THR A 101 19.62 11.49 15.09
C THR A 101 18.71 11.47 16.32
N PRO A 102 19.07 10.77 17.41
CA PRO A 102 18.27 10.74 18.65
C PRO A 102 18.02 12.10 19.30
N ARG A 103 18.84 13.11 18.98
CA ARG A 103 18.74 14.45 19.55
C ARG A 103 17.78 15.35 18.77
N ASP A 104 17.43 14.97 17.53
CA ASP A 104 16.53 15.74 16.69
C ASP A 104 15.08 15.33 16.95
N ARG A 105 14.25 16.31 17.32
CA ARG A 105 12.82 16.12 17.55
C ARG A 105 12.10 15.64 16.28
N TRP A 106 12.52 16.10 15.11
CA TRP A 106 11.96 15.65 13.84
C TRP A 106 12.20 14.16 13.63
N ALA A 107 13.42 13.70 13.90
CA ALA A 107 13.80 12.29 13.74
C ALA A 107 12.99 11.35 14.65
N VAL A 108 12.68 11.79 15.88
CA VAL A 108 11.95 10.96 16.86
C VAL A 108 10.43 11.01 16.64
N LEU A 109 9.86 12.17 16.29
CA LEU A 109 8.41 12.36 16.27
C LEU A 109 7.79 12.31 14.87
N GLU A 110 8.50 12.81 13.86
CA GLU A 110 7.93 13.06 12.53
C GLU A 110 8.43 12.06 11.49
N ALA A 111 9.74 11.80 11.45
CA ALA A 111 10.35 10.90 10.47
C ALA A 111 9.71 9.50 10.41
N PRO A 112 9.31 8.84 11.52
CA PRO A 112 8.56 7.58 11.48
C PRO A 112 7.25 7.69 10.69
N ARG A 113 6.47 8.74 10.95
CA ARG A 113 5.18 8.98 10.30
C ARG A 113 5.37 9.34 8.82
N ILE A 114 6.43 10.08 8.50
CA ILE A 114 6.82 10.40 7.13
C ILE A 114 7.16 9.11 6.36
N ALA A 115 7.99 8.23 6.93
CA ALA A 115 8.35 6.96 6.30
C ALA A 115 7.11 6.09 6.04
N GLN A 116 6.21 5.97 7.02
CA GLN A 116 4.95 5.24 6.88
C GLN A 116 4.00 5.88 5.86
N GLY A 117 3.91 7.21 5.84
CA GLY A 117 3.09 7.95 4.87
C GLY A 117 3.58 7.77 3.43
N LEU A 118 4.89 7.90 3.20
CA LEU A 118 5.49 7.65 1.89
C LEU A 118 5.28 6.20 1.45
N HIS A 119 5.42 5.23 2.36
CA HIS A 119 5.13 3.83 2.06
C HIS A 119 3.65 3.62 1.71
N ALA A 120 2.73 4.19 2.48
CA ALA A 120 1.30 4.09 2.22
C ALA A 120 0.93 4.68 0.86
N SER A 121 1.49 5.83 0.49
CA SER A 121 1.30 6.42 -0.83
C SER A 121 1.79 5.49 -1.95
N ALA A 122 2.99 4.90 -1.80
CA ALA A 122 3.53 3.98 -2.79
C ALA A 122 2.63 2.74 -2.97
N VAL A 123 2.10 2.17 -1.88
CA VAL A 123 1.18 1.02 -1.93
C VAL A 123 -0.14 1.39 -2.60
N LEU A 124 -0.69 2.57 -2.33
CA LEU A 124 -1.93 3.05 -2.95
C LEU A 124 -1.75 3.32 -4.45
N LEU A 125 -0.63 3.92 -4.86
CA LEU A 125 -0.31 4.16 -6.26
C LEU A 125 -0.03 2.85 -7.01
N ASP A 126 0.61 1.87 -6.37
CA ASP A 126 0.77 0.56 -6.98
C ASP A 126 -0.59 -0.14 -7.13
N ALA A 127 -1.49 -0.05 -6.13
CA ALA A 127 -2.83 -0.60 -6.26
C ALA A 127 -3.68 0.09 -7.35
N LEU A 128 -3.42 1.37 -7.63
CA LEU A 128 -4.10 2.16 -8.67
C LEU A 128 -3.94 1.57 -10.06
N THR A 129 -2.92 0.72 -10.28
CA THR A 129 -2.74 -0.03 -11.53
C THR A 129 -3.97 -0.84 -11.92
N GLN A 130 -4.76 -1.33 -10.97
CA GLN A 130 -5.99 -2.08 -11.30
C GLN A 130 -7.04 -1.24 -12.06
N HIS A 131 -6.90 0.09 -12.07
CA HIS A 131 -7.78 1.02 -12.78
C HIS A 131 -7.16 1.55 -14.08
N GLY A 132 -5.98 1.04 -14.48
CA GLY A 132 -5.27 1.43 -15.69
C GLY A 132 -3.80 1.78 -15.45
N PRO A 133 -3.04 2.04 -16.53
CA PRO A 133 -1.64 2.43 -16.42
C PRO A 133 -1.49 3.76 -15.67
N LEU A 134 -0.45 3.84 -14.85
CA LEU A 134 -0.04 5.08 -14.20
C LEU A 134 0.56 6.04 -15.24
N SER A 135 0.25 7.33 -15.10
CA SER A 135 0.93 8.40 -15.82
C SER A 135 2.40 8.50 -15.42
N ALA A 136 3.21 9.18 -16.24
CA ALA A 136 4.62 9.40 -15.94
C ALA A 136 4.85 10.10 -14.59
N THR A 137 3.99 11.06 -14.24
CA THR A 137 4.03 11.77 -12.96
C THR A 137 3.73 10.82 -11.79
N GLU A 138 2.69 9.99 -11.90
CA GLU A 138 2.34 9.02 -10.85
C GLU A 138 3.42 7.95 -10.67
N LEU A 139 4.03 7.47 -11.76
CA LEU A 139 5.16 6.56 -11.72
C LEU A 139 6.37 7.20 -11.03
N ALA A 140 6.65 8.47 -11.29
CA ALA A 140 7.72 9.20 -10.61
C ALA A 140 7.45 9.32 -9.11
N VAL A 141 6.21 9.65 -8.71
CA VAL A 141 5.80 9.72 -7.31
C VAL A 141 5.90 8.35 -6.64
N LEU A 142 5.39 7.28 -7.25
CA LEU A 142 5.47 5.92 -6.72
C LEU A 142 6.93 5.53 -6.43
N ARG A 143 7.84 5.75 -7.39
CA ARG A 143 9.26 5.43 -7.25
C ARG A 143 9.92 6.26 -6.14
N ALA A 144 9.67 7.57 -6.13
CA ALA A 144 10.24 8.46 -5.13
C ALA A 144 9.75 8.12 -3.71
N ALA A 145 8.44 7.90 -3.55
CA ALA A 145 7.83 7.55 -2.28
C ALA A 145 8.34 6.18 -1.77
N HIS A 146 8.37 5.17 -2.64
CA HIS A 146 8.91 3.86 -2.31
C HIS A 146 10.37 3.93 -1.87
N GLN A 147 11.25 4.48 -2.72
CA GLN A 147 12.67 4.59 -2.43
C GLN A 147 12.91 5.35 -1.12
N ARG A 148 12.28 6.51 -0.95
CA ARG A 148 12.51 7.34 0.23
C ARG A 148 11.98 6.70 1.50
N SER A 149 10.83 6.02 1.47
CA SER A 149 10.29 5.29 2.62
C SER A 149 11.25 4.21 3.12
N GLN A 150 11.86 3.46 2.19
CA GLN A 150 12.83 2.40 2.51
C GLN A 150 14.12 2.99 3.10
N VAL A 151 14.66 4.03 2.47
CA VAL A 151 15.89 4.72 2.95
C VAL A 151 15.66 5.31 4.34
N LEU A 152 14.58 6.06 4.54
CA LEU A 152 14.30 6.71 5.81
C LEU A 152 14.04 5.68 6.91
N SER A 153 13.30 4.60 6.63
CA SER A 153 13.11 3.51 7.60
C SER A 153 14.44 2.86 7.99
N ALA A 154 15.35 2.62 7.04
CA ALA A 154 16.66 2.06 7.33
C ALA A 154 17.52 3.01 8.17
N GLN A 155 17.47 4.32 7.88
CA GLN A 155 18.15 5.34 8.67
C GLN A 155 17.62 5.41 10.11
N LEU A 156 16.30 5.32 10.31
CA LEU A 156 15.69 5.32 11.65
C LEU A 156 16.07 4.08 12.47
N VAL A 157 16.06 2.89 11.86
CA VAL A 157 16.53 1.65 12.50
C VAL A 157 17.98 1.82 12.96
N LYS A 158 18.85 2.34 12.08
CA LYS A 158 20.27 2.52 12.38
C LYS A 158 20.52 3.58 13.47
N SER A 159 19.85 4.73 13.38
CA SER A 159 20.14 5.89 14.24
C SER A 159 19.42 5.85 15.59
N LEU A 160 18.23 5.25 15.65
CA LEU A 160 17.35 5.27 16.82
C LEU A 160 17.12 3.88 17.42
N SER A 161 17.71 2.82 16.86
CA SER A 161 17.47 1.42 17.26
C SER A 161 15.98 1.04 17.24
N MET A 162 15.20 1.64 16.33
CA MET A 162 13.79 1.35 16.17
C MET A 162 13.58 0.01 15.45
N GLU A 163 12.44 -0.63 15.69
CA GLU A 163 11.95 -1.69 14.82
C GLU A 163 11.73 -1.14 13.40
N ARG A 164 11.85 -2.01 12.39
CA ARG A 164 11.60 -1.63 11.01
C ARG A 164 10.14 -1.23 10.82
N LEU A 165 9.92 0.07 10.63
CA LEU A 165 8.60 0.68 10.48
C LEU A 165 7.96 0.44 9.11
N VAL A 166 8.79 0.33 8.07
CA VAL A 166 8.35 0.07 6.69
C VAL A 166 8.84 -1.32 6.28
N PRO A 167 7.96 -2.26 5.92
CA PRO A 167 8.39 -3.60 5.53
C PRO A 167 9.22 -3.54 4.24
N ALA A 168 10.08 -4.56 4.05
CA ALA A 168 10.74 -4.77 2.77
C ALA A 168 9.68 -5.24 1.76
N TRP A 169 9.13 -4.29 1.02
CA TRP A 169 8.10 -4.48 0.02
C TRP A 169 8.54 -3.84 -1.29
N GLN A 170 8.09 -4.40 -2.41
CA GLN A 170 8.34 -3.87 -3.76
C GLN A 170 6.99 -3.69 -4.47
N PRO A 171 6.81 -2.60 -5.23
CA PRO A 171 5.66 -2.43 -6.11
C PRO A 171 5.55 -3.63 -7.06
N LEU A 172 4.35 -4.20 -7.17
CA LEU A 172 4.12 -5.43 -7.94
C LEU A 172 3.58 -5.17 -9.34
N GLY A 173 3.22 -3.92 -9.66
CA GLY A 173 2.92 -3.39 -10.99
C GLY A 173 2.29 -4.39 -11.96
N HIS A 174 0.97 -4.44 -12.07
CA HIS A 174 0.21 -5.20 -13.08
C HIS A 174 0.64 -6.66 -13.36
N THR A 175 1.31 -7.37 -12.45
CA THR A 175 1.52 -8.82 -12.60
C THR A 175 0.21 -9.63 -12.61
N ALA A 176 -0.95 -8.96 -12.49
CA ALA A 176 -2.29 -9.52 -12.53
C ALA A 176 -3.19 -8.95 -13.65
N GLN A 177 -2.64 -8.52 -14.79
CA GLN A 177 -3.48 -8.24 -15.97
C GLN A 177 -3.86 -9.59 -16.62
N PRO A 178 -5.15 -10.02 -16.62
CA PRO A 178 -5.55 -11.16 -17.43
C PRO A 178 -5.24 -10.86 -18.90
N PRO A 179 -4.95 -11.88 -19.74
CA PRO A 179 -4.72 -11.66 -21.16
C PRO A 179 -5.93 -10.90 -21.72
N ALA A 180 -5.68 -9.81 -22.43
CA ALA A 180 -6.71 -9.14 -23.20
C ALA A 180 -7.39 -10.21 -24.08
N SER A 181 -8.71 -10.35 -23.94
CA SER A 181 -9.47 -11.23 -24.82
C SER A 181 -9.21 -10.84 -26.27
N PRO A 182 -8.98 -11.81 -27.18
CA PRO A 182 -8.68 -11.55 -28.59
C PRO A 182 -9.84 -10.88 -29.32
#